data_AF-A0A226ESE0-F1
#
_entry.id   AF-A0A226ESE0-F1
#
_cell.length_a   1.000
_cell.length_b   1.000
_cell.length_c   1.000
_cell.angle_alpha   90.00
_cell.angle_beta   90.00
_cell.angle_gamma   90.00
#
_symmetry.space_group_name_H-M   'P 1'
#
loop_
_entity.id
_entity.type
_entity.pdbx_description
1 polymer ?
#
loop_
_entity_poly.entity_id
_entity_poly.type
_entity_poly.pdbx_seq_one_letter_code
_entity_poly.pdbx_strand_id
1 'polypeptide(L)'
;MSGKVAIVTGSNKGIGFAIVRALCKQFDGDVYLTSRDEGRGVEAVDLLKKEGLSPKFSILDINSSASIAKFKDFIQTTHGGIDVLVNNAGIAFKNNATEPFHVQAEVTNGTNYFATKDFCNAIFPLLRPHARVVNVSSSSGYLKKINGKEPESIELQKRFADVNLTQDELSGMVNKFIELTKTGNHFEHGWPNSTYSVSKVALSSLTRIQQRELDEARPGDDIIVNAVHPGYVDTDMTSHKGPLSPDEGAIAATWLALLPQNATTPRGGYVWHDKTVVDWANGPAPGIGFAIVRALCKQFDGDVYLTSRDEGRGVEAVELLKKEGLNPKFSILDINSSASIAKFKDFIQTTHGEIDVLVNNAGIAFKNNATEPFHVQAEVTNGTNYFATRDFCNAIFPLLRPHARVVNISSVCGFLKKINGKEPESLELQKKFADPKLTQDELSGMVNKFIELTKTGNHFEYGFPNSAYNVSKVAVSSLTKIQQREFDTSRPGDDIVVNSVHPGYVDTDMSSHKGPLSPDEGAIAATWLALLPENVTTPRGGYVWHDKTVVDWENGPTPSEY
;
A
#
# COMPACT_ATOMS: atom_id res chain seq x y z
N MET A 1 14.27 -27.33 33.85
CA MET A 1 14.29 -26.04 33.14
C MET A 1 12.86 -25.65 32.88
N SER A 2 12.45 -24.40 33.14
CA SER A 2 11.11 -23.93 32.76
C SER A 2 11.01 -23.89 31.23
N GLY A 3 9.84 -24.26 30.69
CA GLY A 3 9.61 -24.31 29.25
C GLY A 3 9.76 -22.94 28.58
N LYS A 4 9.96 -22.95 27.24
CA LYS A 4 9.88 -21.73 26.45
C LYS A 4 8.45 -21.22 26.39
N VAL A 5 8.27 -19.90 26.31
CA VAL A 5 6.94 -19.29 26.29
C VAL A 5 6.83 -18.17 25.25
N ALA A 6 5.72 -18.21 24.51
CA ALA A 6 5.27 -17.18 23.59
C ALA A 6 3.97 -16.53 24.09
N ILE A 7 3.89 -15.21 24.01
CA ILE A 7 2.73 -14.43 24.46
C ILE A 7 2.23 -13.58 23.30
N VAL A 8 0.92 -13.63 23.01
CA VAL A 8 0.29 -12.78 21.98
C VAL A 8 -0.81 -11.94 22.62
N THR A 9 -0.66 -10.62 22.62
CA THR A 9 -1.66 -9.72 23.26
C THR A 9 -2.93 -9.58 22.42
N GLY A 10 -4.10 -9.58 23.05
CA GLY A 10 -5.39 -9.33 22.37
C GLY A 10 -5.69 -10.33 21.24
N SER A 11 -5.46 -11.61 21.51
CA SER A 11 -5.39 -12.68 20.51
C SER A 11 -6.64 -13.56 20.44
N ASN A 12 -7.77 -13.14 21.02
CA ASN A 12 -9.02 -13.89 20.96
C ASN A 12 -9.75 -13.82 19.61
N LYS A 13 -9.26 -13.04 18.62
CA LYS A 13 -9.82 -12.96 17.26
C LYS A 13 -8.82 -12.35 16.27
N GLY A 14 -9.18 -12.37 14.99
CA GLY A 14 -8.45 -11.70 13.91
C GLY A 14 -7.00 -12.16 13.78
N ILE A 15 -6.09 -11.22 13.50
CA ILE A 15 -4.66 -11.50 13.28
C ILE A 15 -4.02 -12.15 14.52
N GLY A 16 -4.31 -11.66 15.73
CA GLY A 16 -3.75 -12.22 16.96
C GLY A 16 -4.12 -13.70 17.17
N PHE A 17 -5.35 -14.09 16.83
CA PHE A 17 -5.79 -15.49 16.87
C PHE A 17 -5.00 -16.35 15.89
N ALA A 18 -4.83 -15.86 14.65
CA ALA A 18 -4.07 -16.56 13.62
C ALA A 18 -2.57 -16.66 13.96
N ILE A 19 -1.99 -15.66 14.64
CA ILE A 19 -0.62 -15.72 15.15
C ILE A 19 -0.50 -16.81 16.24
N VAL A 20 -1.44 -16.88 17.20
CA VAL A 20 -1.45 -17.97 18.19
C VAL A 20 -1.54 -19.33 17.51
N ARG A 21 -2.45 -19.47 16.54
CA ARG A 21 -2.60 -20.69 15.73
C ARG A 21 -1.29 -21.09 15.06
N ALA A 22 -0.60 -20.14 14.42
CA ALA A 22 0.64 -20.39 13.72
C ALA A 22 1.80 -20.73 14.67
N LEU A 23 1.88 -20.05 15.83
CA LEU A 23 2.86 -20.34 16.87
C LEU A 23 2.63 -21.72 17.51
N CYS A 24 1.38 -22.11 17.80
CA CYS A 24 1.10 -23.46 18.31
C CYS A 24 1.57 -24.58 17.37
N LYS A 25 1.68 -24.30 16.06
CA LYS A 25 2.16 -25.26 15.06
C LYS A 25 3.69 -25.31 14.93
N GLN A 26 4.40 -24.25 15.32
CA GLN A 26 5.80 -24.03 14.93
C GLN A 26 6.74 -23.74 16.11
N PHE A 27 6.22 -23.20 17.21
CA PHE A 27 7.00 -22.83 18.38
C PHE A 27 7.09 -24.01 19.36
N ASP A 28 8.32 -24.40 19.69
CA ASP A 28 8.59 -25.43 20.70
C ASP A 28 8.49 -24.83 22.11
N GLY A 29 7.27 -24.69 22.60
CA GLY A 29 6.97 -24.14 23.92
C GLY A 29 5.50 -23.82 24.14
N ASP A 30 5.20 -23.23 25.29
CA ASP A 30 3.86 -22.79 25.65
C ASP A 30 3.47 -21.52 24.89
N VAL A 31 2.29 -21.50 24.26
CA VAL A 31 1.76 -20.32 23.59
C VAL A 31 0.55 -19.79 24.36
N TYR A 32 0.63 -18.55 24.85
CA TYR A 32 -0.44 -17.87 25.56
C TYR A 32 -1.27 -17.00 24.60
N LEU A 33 -2.52 -17.40 24.45
CA LEU A 33 -3.60 -16.54 24.00
C LEU A 33 -4.02 -15.64 25.16
N THR A 34 -4.10 -14.34 24.93
CA THR A 34 -4.56 -13.40 25.95
C THR A 34 -5.73 -12.56 25.47
N SER A 35 -6.61 -12.24 26.42
CA SER A 35 -7.74 -11.35 26.21
C SER A 35 -8.07 -10.63 27.50
N ARG A 36 -8.62 -9.42 27.39
CA ARG A 36 -9.20 -8.72 28.54
C ARG A 36 -10.53 -9.34 28.99
N ASP A 37 -11.11 -10.20 28.15
CA ASP A 37 -12.41 -10.83 28.33
C ASP A 37 -12.23 -12.34 28.46
N GLU A 38 -12.56 -12.88 29.63
CA GLU A 38 -12.38 -14.29 29.93
C GLU A 38 -13.21 -15.19 29.01
N GLY A 39 -14.48 -14.86 28.79
CA GLY A 39 -15.39 -15.66 27.97
C GLY A 39 -14.90 -15.78 26.52
N ARG A 40 -14.58 -14.64 25.89
CA ARG A 40 -14.04 -14.63 24.52
C ARG A 40 -12.67 -15.29 24.42
N GLY A 41 -11.85 -15.18 25.46
CA GLY A 41 -10.56 -15.84 25.54
C GLY A 41 -10.67 -17.37 25.58
N VAL A 42 -11.56 -17.88 26.44
CA VAL A 42 -11.84 -19.33 26.55
C VAL A 42 -12.43 -19.88 25.26
N GLU A 43 -13.38 -19.17 24.64
CA GLU A 43 -13.96 -19.57 23.36
C GLU A 43 -12.90 -19.70 22.26
N ALA A 44 -11.99 -18.71 22.16
CA ALA A 44 -10.91 -18.73 21.20
C ALA A 44 -9.94 -19.92 21.43
N VAL A 45 -9.62 -20.22 22.69
CA VAL A 45 -8.81 -21.40 23.05
C VAL A 45 -9.50 -22.69 22.63
N ASP A 46 -10.81 -22.80 22.83
CA ASP A 46 -11.57 -24.00 22.45
C ASP A 46 -11.69 -24.18 20.94
N LEU A 47 -11.74 -23.09 20.16
CA LEU A 47 -11.63 -23.16 18.69
C LEU A 47 -10.29 -23.74 18.25
N LEU A 48 -9.18 -23.30 18.85
CA LEU A 48 -7.85 -23.82 18.53
C LEU A 48 -7.66 -25.28 18.97
N LYS A 49 -8.25 -25.68 20.11
CA LYS A 49 -8.27 -27.08 20.54
C LYS A 49 -8.98 -28.00 19.56
N LYS A 50 -10.06 -27.53 18.92
CA LYS A 50 -10.75 -28.29 17.85
C LYS A 50 -9.85 -28.51 16.63
N GLU A 51 -8.85 -27.66 16.41
CA GLU A 51 -7.82 -27.86 15.39
C GLU A 51 -6.67 -28.80 15.83
N GLY A 52 -6.74 -29.37 17.04
CA GLY A 52 -5.68 -30.22 17.61
C GLY A 52 -4.52 -29.43 18.23
N LEU A 53 -4.68 -28.12 18.44
CA LEU A 53 -3.68 -27.26 19.06
C LEU A 53 -3.91 -27.14 20.57
N SER A 54 -2.89 -26.71 21.32
CA SER A 54 -2.96 -26.61 22.78
C SER A 54 -2.49 -25.25 23.32
N PRO A 55 -3.13 -24.13 22.92
CA PRO A 55 -2.81 -22.83 23.50
C PRO A 55 -3.20 -22.77 24.98
N LYS A 56 -2.44 -22.00 25.75
CA LYS A 56 -2.78 -21.61 27.11
C LYS A 56 -3.54 -20.28 27.10
N PHE A 57 -4.32 -20.02 28.14
CA PHE A 57 -5.05 -18.78 28.30
C PHE A 57 -4.53 -17.97 29.49
N SER A 58 -4.51 -16.65 29.35
CA SER A 58 -4.37 -15.73 30.49
C SER A 58 -5.12 -14.43 30.24
N ILE A 59 -5.76 -13.90 31.28
CA ILE A 59 -6.41 -12.59 31.22
C ILE A 59 -5.34 -11.50 31.19
N LEU A 60 -5.44 -10.61 30.20
CA LEU A 60 -4.57 -9.44 30.08
C LEU A 60 -5.33 -8.28 29.44
N ASP A 61 -5.48 -7.19 30.18
CA ASP A 61 -5.78 -5.86 29.63
C ASP A 61 -4.54 -4.97 29.72
N ILE A 62 -3.94 -4.65 28.58
CA ILE A 62 -2.77 -3.78 28.53
C ILE A 62 -3.08 -2.33 28.94
N ASN A 63 -4.35 -1.92 28.99
CA ASN A 63 -4.75 -0.60 29.47
C ASN A 63 -4.86 -0.52 31.00
N SER A 64 -4.67 -1.65 31.72
CA SER A 64 -4.80 -1.71 33.17
C SER A 64 -3.47 -2.06 33.82
N SER A 65 -2.87 -1.11 34.53
CA SER A 65 -1.61 -1.32 35.27
C SER A 65 -1.71 -2.48 36.27
N ALA A 66 -2.87 -2.65 36.91
CA ALA A 66 -3.14 -3.79 37.79
C ALA A 66 -3.17 -5.12 37.03
N SER A 67 -3.79 -5.16 35.85
CA SER A 67 -3.77 -6.36 35.00
C SER A 67 -2.36 -6.69 34.52
N ILE A 68 -1.58 -5.67 34.14
CA ILE A 68 -0.18 -5.84 33.70
C ILE A 68 0.68 -6.40 34.84
N ALA A 69 0.56 -5.84 36.05
CA ALA A 69 1.30 -6.31 37.22
C ALA A 69 0.97 -7.77 37.56
N LYS A 70 -0.32 -8.12 37.60
CA LYS A 70 -0.77 -9.51 37.84
C LYS A 70 -0.25 -10.46 36.76
N PHE A 71 -0.29 -10.05 35.50
CA PHE A 71 0.21 -10.86 34.39
C PHE A 71 1.74 -11.05 34.45
N LYS A 72 2.48 -10.00 34.78
CA LYS A 72 3.94 -10.04 34.98
C LYS A 72 4.30 -11.04 36.08
N ASP A 73 3.66 -10.95 37.24
CA ASP A 73 3.91 -11.85 38.37
C ASP A 73 3.59 -13.31 37.97
N PHE A 74 2.45 -13.53 37.31
CA PHE A 74 2.08 -14.84 36.80
C PHE A 74 3.15 -15.45 35.87
N ILE A 75 3.65 -14.69 34.89
CA ILE A 75 4.68 -15.17 33.96
C ILE A 75 6.00 -15.40 34.67
N GLN A 76 6.42 -14.48 35.55
CA GLN A 76 7.65 -14.64 36.33
C GLN A 76 7.60 -15.87 37.24
N THR A 77 6.47 -16.15 37.89
CA THR A 77 6.31 -17.32 38.75
C THR A 77 6.20 -18.62 37.96
N THR A 78 5.47 -18.62 36.84
CA THR A 78 5.16 -19.86 36.09
C THR A 78 6.28 -20.25 35.13
N HIS A 79 6.88 -19.28 34.45
CA HIS A 79 7.90 -19.51 33.42
C HIS A 79 9.26 -18.96 33.81
N GLY A 80 9.32 -17.87 34.59
CA GLY A 80 10.59 -17.24 34.94
C GLY A 80 11.19 -16.35 33.85
N GLY A 81 10.54 -16.25 32.69
CA GLY A 81 10.95 -15.37 31.59
C GLY A 81 10.11 -15.59 30.33
N ILE A 82 10.40 -14.81 29.28
CA ILE A 82 9.67 -14.79 28.00
C ILE A 82 10.63 -14.95 26.83
N ASP A 83 10.28 -15.82 25.88
CA ASP A 83 11.06 -16.05 24.65
C ASP A 83 10.45 -15.34 23.45
N VAL A 84 9.12 -15.26 23.38
CA VAL A 84 8.41 -14.58 22.28
C VAL A 84 7.33 -13.66 22.83
N LEU A 85 7.32 -12.42 22.37
CA LEU A 85 6.28 -11.44 22.70
C LEU A 85 5.72 -10.81 21.42
N VAL A 86 4.43 -10.97 21.18
CA VAL A 86 3.73 -10.32 20.07
C VAL A 86 2.74 -9.31 20.65
N ASN A 87 3.08 -8.02 20.52
CA ASN A 87 2.22 -6.90 20.85
C ASN A 87 1.22 -6.67 19.70
N ASN A 88 0.11 -7.41 19.73
CA ASN A 88 -0.95 -7.37 18.74
C ASN A 88 -2.17 -6.52 19.15
N ALA A 89 -2.44 -6.40 20.46
CA ALA A 89 -3.59 -5.66 20.96
C ALA A 89 -3.62 -4.22 20.41
N GLY A 90 -4.78 -3.81 19.91
CA GLY A 90 -4.98 -2.48 19.36
C GLY A 90 -6.42 -2.23 18.94
N ILE A 91 -6.75 -0.98 18.66
CA ILE A 91 -8.06 -0.50 18.28
C ILE A 91 -7.96 0.48 17.11
N ALA A 92 -9.07 0.63 16.38
CA ALA A 92 -9.29 1.70 15.43
C ALA A 92 -10.78 2.08 15.48
N PHE A 93 -11.07 3.37 15.43
CA PHE A 93 -12.44 3.83 15.21
C PHE A 93 -12.89 3.50 13.79
N LYS A 94 -14.19 3.28 13.61
CA LYS A 94 -14.80 3.11 12.30
C LYS A 94 -14.92 4.44 11.57
N ASN A 95 -14.96 4.40 10.24
CA ASN A 95 -15.12 5.61 9.43
C ASN A 95 -16.40 6.40 9.74
N ASN A 96 -17.44 5.72 10.26
CA ASN A 96 -18.70 6.32 10.68
C ASN A 96 -18.79 6.56 12.20
N ALA A 97 -17.67 6.51 12.92
CA ALA A 97 -17.62 6.85 14.35
C ALA A 97 -18.08 8.31 14.55
N THR A 98 -18.93 8.52 15.55
CA THR A 98 -19.53 9.83 15.86
C THR A 98 -18.76 10.59 16.93
N GLU A 99 -17.83 9.92 17.61
CA GLU A 99 -16.99 10.49 18.65
C GLU A 99 -16.16 11.64 18.08
N PRO A 100 -16.01 12.77 18.80
CA PRO A 100 -15.15 13.85 18.37
C PRO A 100 -13.71 13.39 18.12
N PHE A 101 -13.04 13.97 17.12
CA PHE A 101 -11.69 13.54 16.71
C PHE A 101 -10.68 13.51 17.87
N HIS A 102 -10.77 14.43 18.83
CA HIS A 102 -9.88 14.44 20.00
C HIS A 102 -10.13 13.28 20.96
N VAL A 103 -11.37 12.85 21.15
CA VAL A 103 -11.71 11.63 21.91
C VAL A 103 -11.14 10.41 21.18
N GLN A 104 -11.30 10.37 19.86
CA GLN A 104 -10.71 9.30 19.06
C GLN A 104 -9.18 9.28 19.18
N ALA A 105 -8.54 10.46 19.24
CA ALA A 105 -7.09 10.61 19.37
C ALA A 105 -6.60 10.07 20.72
N GLU A 106 -7.25 10.48 21.80
CA GLU A 106 -6.94 10.04 23.17
C GLU A 106 -7.09 8.53 23.32
N VAL A 107 -8.23 7.96 22.91
CA VAL A 107 -8.53 6.54 23.06
C VAL A 107 -7.61 5.68 22.18
N THR A 108 -7.43 6.04 20.90
CA THR A 108 -6.61 5.26 19.97
C THR A 108 -5.13 5.24 20.36
N ASN A 109 -4.56 6.41 20.70
CA ASN A 109 -3.16 6.49 21.12
C ASN A 109 -2.94 5.94 22.53
N GLY A 110 -3.94 6.08 23.41
CA GLY A 110 -3.95 5.48 24.74
C GLY A 110 -3.74 3.98 24.68
N THR A 111 -4.51 3.26 23.86
CA THR A 111 -4.36 1.81 23.72
C THR A 111 -3.19 1.40 22.82
N ASN A 112 -3.10 1.93 21.60
CA ASN A 112 -2.17 1.39 20.61
C ASN A 112 -0.70 1.72 20.92
N TYR A 113 -0.45 2.89 21.54
CA TYR A 113 0.89 3.37 21.85
C TYR A 113 1.19 3.36 23.35
N PHE A 114 0.45 4.12 24.17
CA PHE A 114 0.80 4.30 25.59
C PHE A 114 0.70 2.99 26.38
N ALA A 115 -0.42 2.27 26.29
CA ALA A 115 -0.62 1.00 26.96
C ALA A 115 0.38 -0.07 26.49
N THR A 116 0.67 -0.13 25.18
CA THR A 116 1.70 -1.03 24.64
C THR A 116 3.09 -0.69 25.21
N LYS A 117 3.46 0.60 25.23
CA LYS A 117 4.72 1.07 25.82
C LYS A 117 4.84 0.68 27.30
N ASP A 118 3.80 0.94 28.08
CA ASP A 118 3.79 0.67 29.52
C ASP A 118 3.85 -0.84 29.81
N PHE A 119 3.12 -1.63 29.02
CA PHE A 119 3.21 -3.08 29.06
C PHE A 119 4.62 -3.58 28.72
N CYS A 120 5.23 -3.09 27.64
CA CYS A 120 6.62 -3.42 27.29
C CYS A 120 7.59 -3.05 28.43
N ASN A 121 7.51 -1.84 28.98
CA ASN A 121 8.38 -1.39 30.06
C ASN A 121 8.26 -2.27 31.31
N ALA A 122 7.04 -2.77 31.62
CA ALA A 122 6.83 -3.68 32.74
C ALA A 122 7.38 -5.10 32.47
N ILE A 123 7.30 -5.57 31.23
CA ILE A 123 7.54 -6.97 30.83
C ILE A 123 8.96 -7.22 30.31
N PHE A 124 9.63 -6.23 29.72
CA PHE A 124 10.97 -6.36 29.15
C PHE A 124 12.04 -6.90 30.11
N PRO A 125 12.00 -6.60 31.44
CA PRO A 125 12.88 -7.25 32.40
C PRO A 125 12.75 -8.79 32.45
N LEU A 126 11.65 -9.37 31.96
CA LEU A 126 11.41 -10.81 31.88
C LEU A 126 11.89 -11.45 30.57
N LEU A 127 12.31 -10.67 29.57
CA LEU A 127 12.79 -11.24 28.30
C LEU A 127 14.05 -12.06 28.55
N ARG A 128 14.07 -13.29 28.04
CA ARG A 128 15.25 -14.16 28.10
C ARG A 128 16.27 -13.77 27.02
N PRO A 129 17.52 -14.22 27.13
CA PRO A 129 18.42 -14.23 25.99
C PRO A 129 17.76 -14.91 24.78
N HIS A 130 17.99 -14.35 23.59
CA HIS A 130 17.40 -14.71 22.31
C HIS A 130 15.90 -14.43 22.17
N ALA A 131 15.31 -13.58 23.01
CA ALA A 131 13.90 -13.26 22.88
C ALA A 131 13.58 -12.52 21.57
N ARG A 132 12.37 -12.76 21.04
CA ARG A 132 11.82 -12.09 19.84
C ARG A 132 10.57 -11.30 20.20
N VAL A 133 10.60 -10.00 19.94
CA VAL A 133 9.48 -9.09 20.18
C VAL A 133 8.96 -8.56 18.85
N VAL A 134 7.65 -8.64 18.66
CA VAL A 134 6.95 -8.20 17.45
C VAL A 134 5.90 -7.18 17.83
N ASN A 135 6.06 -5.95 17.36
CA ASN A 135 5.05 -4.90 17.46
C ASN A 135 4.19 -4.91 16.19
N VAL A 136 2.91 -5.30 16.29
CA VAL A 136 2.00 -5.32 15.15
C VAL A 136 1.55 -3.89 14.85
N SER A 137 2.22 -3.29 13.87
CA SER A 137 1.97 -1.94 13.37
C SER A 137 0.88 -1.97 12.27
N SER A 138 1.09 -1.28 11.15
CA SER A 138 0.19 -1.19 9.99
C SER A 138 0.91 -0.42 8.89
N SER A 139 0.51 -0.47 7.62
CA SER A 139 0.97 0.45 6.59
C SER A 139 0.75 1.92 6.99
N SER A 140 -0.26 2.20 7.82
CA SER A 140 -0.48 3.51 8.45
C SER A 140 0.60 3.92 9.47
N GLY A 141 1.46 2.99 9.87
CA GLY A 141 2.61 3.22 10.74
C GLY A 141 3.88 3.61 10.00
N TYR A 142 3.81 3.84 8.69
CA TYR A 142 4.90 4.34 7.88
C TYR A 142 5.18 5.82 8.16
N LEU A 143 6.45 6.25 8.25
CA LEU A 143 6.78 7.62 8.71
C LEU A 143 6.12 8.71 7.84
N LYS A 144 6.02 8.48 6.54
CA LYS A 144 5.37 9.40 5.58
C LYS A 144 3.86 9.60 5.83
N LYS A 145 3.26 8.86 6.75
CA LYS A 145 1.88 9.10 7.22
C LYS A 145 1.78 10.29 8.18
N ILE A 146 2.90 10.85 8.64
CA ILE A 146 2.94 12.19 9.22
C ILE A 146 2.91 13.21 8.08
N ASN A 147 1.71 13.46 7.56
CA ASN A 147 1.48 14.22 6.32
C ASN A 147 0.52 15.40 6.52
N GLY A 148 0.59 16.06 7.67
CA GLY A 148 -0.09 17.34 7.86
C GLY A 148 0.54 18.46 7.02
N LYS A 149 0.19 19.70 7.35
CA LYS A 149 0.67 20.88 6.62
C LYS A 149 2.20 20.96 6.62
N GLU A 150 2.74 21.35 5.47
CA GLU A 150 4.17 21.66 5.31
C GLU A 150 4.41 23.14 5.63
N PRO A 151 5.56 23.48 6.25
CA PRO A 151 6.73 22.63 6.50
C PRO A 151 6.70 21.79 7.79
N GLU A 152 5.70 21.96 8.65
CA GLU A 152 5.65 21.36 9.99
C GLU A 152 5.70 19.83 9.97
N SER A 153 5.04 19.20 9.00
CA SER A 153 5.06 17.75 8.84
C SER A 153 6.45 17.19 8.50
N ILE A 154 7.28 17.94 7.75
CA ILE A 154 8.66 17.56 7.43
C ILE A 154 9.52 17.59 8.69
N GLU A 155 9.36 18.62 9.53
CA GLU A 155 10.10 18.73 10.78
C GLU A 155 9.69 17.64 11.79
N LEU A 156 8.40 17.30 11.87
CA LEU A 156 7.95 16.15 12.65
C LEU A 156 8.55 14.85 12.12
N GLN A 157 8.56 14.62 10.80
CA GLN A 157 9.17 13.43 10.21
C GLN A 157 10.65 13.32 10.58
N LYS A 158 11.42 14.41 10.49
CA LYS A 158 12.82 14.44 10.94
C LYS A 158 12.95 14.08 12.41
N ARG A 159 12.07 14.60 13.27
CA ARG A 159 12.10 14.31 14.70
C ARG A 159 11.78 12.85 15.02
N PHE A 160 10.80 12.25 14.35
CA PHE A 160 10.50 10.82 14.46
C PHE A 160 11.63 9.92 13.94
N ALA A 161 12.37 10.38 12.93
CA ALA A 161 13.50 9.66 12.34
C ALA A 161 14.82 9.83 13.11
N ASP A 162 14.87 10.76 14.08
CA ASP A 162 16.05 11.02 14.90
C ASP A 162 16.47 9.75 15.64
N VAL A 163 17.71 9.31 15.38
CA VAL A 163 18.28 8.09 15.98
C VAL A 163 18.46 8.20 17.49
N ASN A 164 18.44 9.41 18.04
CA ASN A 164 18.57 9.69 19.47
C ASN A 164 17.22 9.92 20.16
N LEU A 165 16.09 9.84 19.44
CA LEU A 165 14.77 10.03 20.03
C LEU A 165 14.56 9.07 21.22
N THR A 166 14.14 9.62 22.35
CA THR A 166 13.85 8.86 23.57
C THR A 166 12.35 8.51 23.68
N GLN A 167 12.01 7.50 24.50
CA GLN A 167 10.60 7.16 24.76
C GLN A 167 9.80 8.34 25.34
N ASP A 168 10.42 9.16 26.18
CA ASP A 168 9.77 10.32 26.81
C ASP A 168 9.49 11.43 25.81
N GLU A 169 10.46 11.74 24.92
CA GLU A 169 10.25 12.71 23.84
C GLU A 169 9.18 12.24 22.86
N LEU A 170 9.20 10.96 22.46
CA LEU A 170 8.17 10.36 21.63
C LEU A 170 6.79 10.47 22.28
N SER A 171 6.70 10.17 23.58
CA SER A 171 5.47 10.31 24.36
C SER A 171 4.99 11.77 24.44
N GLY A 172 5.91 12.71 24.60
CA GLY A 172 5.64 14.15 24.55
C GLY A 172 5.08 14.59 23.19
N MET A 173 5.61 14.06 22.09
CA MET A 173 5.11 14.33 20.74
C MET A 173 3.67 13.81 20.55
N VAL A 174 3.39 12.58 20.97
CA VAL A 174 2.03 11.99 20.87
C VAL A 174 1.04 12.75 21.76
N ASN A 175 1.43 13.13 22.98
CA ASN A 175 0.59 13.98 23.83
C ASN A 175 0.32 15.35 23.20
N LYS A 176 1.33 15.95 22.56
CA LYS A 176 1.16 17.23 21.84
C LYS A 176 0.17 17.10 20.69
N PHE A 177 0.19 16.01 19.93
CA PHE A 177 -0.82 15.71 18.92
C PHE A 177 -2.22 15.68 19.54
N ILE A 178 -2.43 14.90 20.61
CA ILE A 178 -3.72 14.78 21.31
C ILE A 178 -4.21 16.16 21.77
N GLU A 179 -3.36 16.99 22.38
CA GLU A 179 -3.73 18.35 22.79
C GLU A 179 -4.15 19.23 21.61
N LEU A 180 -3.42 19.18 20.50
CA LEU A 180 -3.76 19.96 19.30
C LEU A 180 -5.09 19.54 18.68
N THR A 181 -5.46 18.26 18.78
CA THR A 181 -6.75 17.78 18.28
C THR A 181 -7.95 18.39 19.01
N LYS A 182 -7.80 18.79 20.29
CA LYS A 182 -8.87 19.44 21.07
C LYS A 182 -9.30 20.78 20.49
N THR A 183 -8.38 21.47 19.81
CA THR A 183 -8.62 22.75 19.12
C THR A 183 -8.77 22.60 17.61
N GLY A 184 -8.63 21.38 17.06
CA GLY A 184 -8.68 21.11 15.62
C GLY A 184 -7.45 21.59 14.83
N ASN A 185 -6.40 22.07 15.52
CA ASN A 185 -5.24 22.70 14.89
C ASN A 185 -4.11 21.71 14.54
N HIS A 186 -4.28 20.42 14.80
CA HIS A 186 -3.22 19.41 14.60
C HIS A 186 -2.69 19.37 13.16
N PHE A 187 -3.57 19.54 12.16
CA PHE A 187 -3.17 19.51 10.76
C PHE A 187 -2.23 20.67 10.38
N GLU A 188 -2.53 21.88 10.84
CA GLU A 188 -1.68 23.07 10.66
C GLU A 188 -0.32 22.91 11.35
N HIS A 189 -0.23 22.03 12.34
CA HIS A 189 1.00 21.70 13.06
C HIS A 189 1.67 20.41 12.55
N GLY A 190 1.40 20.03 11.29
CA GLY A 190 2.09 18.94 10.61
C GLY A 190 1.56 17.52 10.86
N TRP A 191 0.53 17.37 11.71
CA TRP A 191 -0.05 16.06 12.02
C TRP A 191 -1.12 15.62 11.00
N PRO A 192 -1.30 14.32 10.76
CA PRO A 192 -2.33 13.83 9.85
C PRO A 192 -3.74 13.92 10.45
N ASN A 193 -4.77 13.91 9.60
CA ASN A 193 -6.16 13.73 10.00
C ASN A 193 -6.50 12.24 10.24
N SER A 194 -5.63 11.51 10.96
CA SER A 194 -5.80 10.09 11.27
C SER A 194 -5.16 9.76 12.61
N THR A 195 -5.99 9.49 13.61
CA THR A 195 -5.56 9.09 14.96
C THR A 195 -4.85 7.74 14.94
N TYR A 196 -5.34 6.82 14.10
CA TYR A 196 -4.74 5.51 13.90
C TYR A 196 -3.34 5.60 13.30
N SER A 197 -3.14 6.44 12.28
CA SER A 197 -1.82 6.65 11.68
C SER A 197 -0.82 7.17 12.70
N VAL A 198 -1.16 8.19 13.49
CA VAL A 198 -0.27 8.69 14.55
C VAL A 198 0.09 7.58 15.53
N SER A 199 -0.88 6.79 15.97
CA SER A 199 -0.64 5.71 16.92
C SER A 199 0.30 4.63 16.38
N LYS A 200 0.19 4.30 15.09
CA LYS A 200 1.02 3.27 14.44
C LYS A 200 2.40 3.80 14.06
N VAL A 201 2.53 5.07 13.69
CA VAL A 201 3.84 5.72 13.49
C VAL A 201 4.59 5.77 14.82
N ALA A 202 3.92 6.14 15.90
CA ALA A 202 4.51 6.13 17.24
C ALA A 202 4.94 4.73 17.67
N LEU A 203 4.14 3.69 17.40
CA LEU A 203 4.52 2.30 17.68
C LEU A 203 5.73 1.83 16.84
N SER A 204 5.79 2.19 15.56
CA SER A 204 6.95 1.89 14.70
C SER A 204 8.22 2.61 15.19
N SER A 205 8.09 3.87 15.63
CA SER A 205 9.20 4.63 16.23
C SER A 205 9.66 4.01 17.56
N LEU A 206 8.71 3.66 18.44
CA LEU A 206 8.96 2.98 19.72
C LEU A 206 9.74 1.68 19.53
N THR A 207 9.44 0.92 18.48
CA THR A 207 10.16 -0.32 18.15
C THR A 207 11.67 -0.08 17.96
N ARG A 208 12.03 0.99 17.25
CA ARG A 208 13.43 1.37 17.00
C ARG A 208 14.12 1.81 18.30
N ILE A 209 13.41 2.59 19.11
CA ILE A 209 13.88 3.04 20.43
C ILE A 209 14.12 1.83 21.34
N GLN A 210 13.17 0.91 21.42
CA GLN A 210 13.25 -0.32 22.21
C GLN A 210 14.39 -1.22 21.78
N GLN A 211 14.61 -1.39 20.47
CA GLN A 211 15.75 -2.16 19.97
C GLN A 211 17.07 -1.52 20.42
N ARG A 212 17.23 -0.20 20.24
CA ARG A 212 18.44 0.53 20.65
C ARG A 212 18.69 0.39 22.15
N GLU A 213 17.67 0.62 22.97
CA GLU A 213 17.78 0.52 24.43
C GLU A 213 18.16 -0.90 24.89
N LEU A 214 17.64 -1.94 24.23
CA LEU A 214 18.01 -3.32 24.52
C LEU A 214 19.43 -3.67 24.05
N ASP A 215 19.86 -3.14 22.91
CA ASP A 215 21.24 -3.30 22.41
C ASP A 215 22.24 -2.65 23.37
N GLU A 216 21.90 -1.49 23.96
CA GLU A 216 22.73 -0.79 24.94
C GLU A 216 22.72 -1.48 26.31
N ALA A 217 21.54 -1.86 26.82
CA ALA A 217 21.39 -2.41 28.16
C ALA A 217 21.76 -3.90 28.26
N ARG A 218 21.59 -4.66 27.16
CA ARG A 218 21.73 -6.13 27.12
C ARG A 218 22.44 -6.61 25.84
N PRO A 219 23.64 -6.08 25.50
CA PRO A 219 24.30 -6.32 24.21
C PRO A 219 24.59 -7.79 23.87
N GLY A 220 24.75 -8.65 24.88
CA GLY A 220 25.04 -10.07 24.71
C GLY A 220 23.81 -10.97 24.61
N ASP A 221 22.61 -10.44 24.85
CA ASP A 221 21.42 -11.26 25.02
C ASP A 221 20.69 -11.53 23.69
N ASP A 222 21.15 -10.99 22.56
CA ASP A 222 20.53 -11.22 21.24
C ASP A 222 18.99 -11.03 21.25
N ILE A 223 18.50 -9.97 21.88
CA ILE A 223 17.07 -9.64 21.87
C ILE A 223 16.77 -8.80 20.64
N ILE A 224 15.73 -9.20 19.91
CA ILE A 224 15.31 -8.54 18.68
C ILE A 224 13.88 -8.03 18.83
N VAL A 225 13.68 -6.75 18.52
CA VAL A 225 12.39 -6.07 18.47
C VAL A 225 12.16 -5.58 17.05
N ASN A 226 11.05 -5.96 16.43
CA ASN A 226 10.68 -5.52 15.08
C ASN A 226 9.21 -5.07 15.03
N ALA A 227 8.91 -4.19 14.09
CA ALA A 227 7.55 -3.77 13.78
C ALA A 227 7.09 -4.42 12.48
N VAL A 228 5.80 -4.78 12.40
CA VAL A 228 5.23 -5.44 11.22
C VAL A 228 3.92 -4.81 10.77
N HIS A 229 3.78 -4.59 9.47
CA HIS A 229 2.50 -4.37 8.82
C HIS A 229 1.94 -5.72 8.35
N PRO A 230 0.76 -6.15 8.85
CA PRO A 230 0.20 -7.46 8.51
C PRO A 230 -0.58 -7.50 7.18
N GLY A 231 -0.59 -6.42 6.39
CA GLY A 231 -1.43 -6.33 5.19
C GLY A 231 -2.83 -5.78 5.50
N TYR A 232 -3.69 -5.72 4.49
CA TYR A 232 -5.11 -5.39 4.67
C TYR A 232 -5.91 -6.69 4.85
N VAL A 233 -6.21 -7.03 6.10
CA VAL A 233 -6.69 -8.36 6.50
C VAL A 233 -8.18 -8.35 6.78
N ASP A 234 -8.91 -9.35 6.32
CA ASP A 234 -10.31 -9.64 6.64
C ASP A 234 -10.48 -9.83 8.16
N THR A 235 -10.93 -8.77 8.84
CA THR A 235 -11.17 -8.77 10.29
C THR A 235 -12.29 -7.81 10.63
N ASP A 236 -12.81 -7.91 11.86
CA ASP A 236 -13.72 -6.90 12.41
C ASP A 236 -13.13 -5.49 12.31
N MET A 237 -11.82 -5.30 12.46
CA MET A 237 -11.19 -3.96 12.42
C MET A 237 -11.36 -3.31 11.03
N THR A 238 -11.17 -4.10 9.98
CA THR A 238 -11.32 -3.68 8.57
C THR A 238 -12.75 -3.78 8.06
N SER A 239 -13.71 -4.17 8.92
CA SER A 239 -15.10 -4.45 8.54
C SER A 239 -15.21 -5.56 7.49
N HIS A 240 -14.33 -6.58 7.58
CA HIS A 240 -14.27 -7.71 6.66
C HIS A 240 -14.00 -7.34 5.19
N LYS A 241 -13.26 -6.25 4.96
CA LYS A 241 -12.94 -5.74 3.61
C LYS A 241 -11.52 -6.03 3.14
N GLY A 242 -10.69 -6.66 3.97
CA GLY A 242 -9.32 -7.00 3.60
C GLY A 242 -9.27 -8.19 2.64
N PRO A 243 -8.46 -8.16 1.57
CA PRO A 243 -8.30 -9.29 0.66
C PRO A 243 -7.49 -10.45 1.28
N LEU A 244 -6.71 -10.20 2.32
CA LEU A 244 -5.93 -11.23 3.01
C LEU A 244 -6.75 -11.89 4.11
N SER A 245 -6.67 -13.21 4.20
CA SER A 245 -7.17 -13.96 5.35
C SER A 245 -6.37 -13.63 6.63
N PRO A 246 -6.93 -13.86 7.83
CA PRO A 246 -6.19 -13.76 9.08
C PRO A 246 -4.89 -14.57 9.11
N ASP A 247 -4.85 -15.74 8.48
CA ASP A 247 -3.63 -16.56 8.37
C ASP A 247 -2.55 -15.89 7.52
N GLU A 248 -2.93 -15.35 6.36
CA GLU A 248 -1.99 -14.61 5.50
C GLU A 248 -1.44 -13.38 6.22
N GLY A 249 -2.29 -12.67 6.97
CA GLY A 249 -1.86 -11.54 7.79
C GLY A 249 -0.93 -11.91 8.96
N ALA A 250 -0.96 -13.16 9.42
CA ALA A 250 -0.12 -13.66 10.51
C ALA A 250 1.28 -14.09 10.04
N ILE A 251 1.52 -14.25 8.73
CA ILE A 251 2.76 -14.83 8.17
C ILE A 251 4.00 -14.04 8.62
N ALA A 252 4.06 -12.74 8.36
CA ALA A 252 5.23 -11.93 8.68
C ALA A 252 5.45 -11.80 10.20
N ALA A 253 4.38 -11.63 10.98
CA ALA A 253 4.48 -11.55 12.43
C ALA A 253 5.01 -12.86 13.05
N THR A 254 4.55 -14.00 12.55
CA THR A 254 5.02 -15.32 13.00
C THR A 254 6.47 -15.54 12.59
N TRP A 255 6.86 -15.15 11.37
CA TRP A 255 8.25 -15.23 10.93
C TRP A 255 9.20 -14.40 11.82
N LEU A 256 8.82 -13.17 12.18
CA LEU A 256 9.58 -12.33 13.09
C LEU A 256 9.69 -12.94 14.50
N ALA A 257 8.59 -13.52 14.99
CA ALA A 257 8.53 -14.19 16.28
C ALA A 257 9.41 -15.45 16.34
N LEU A 258 9.75 -16.04 15.20
CA LEU A 258 10.54 -17.27 15.08
C LEU A 258 11.92 -17.04 14.45
N LEU A 259 12.40 -15.80 14.37
CA LEU A 259 13.74 -15.52 13.86
C LEU A 259 14.79 -16.34 14.61
N PRO A 260 15.76 -16.94 13.90
CA PRO A 260 16.78 -17.78 14.52
C PRO A 260 17.64 -16.99 15.50
N GLN A 261 18.30 -17.69 16.42
CA GLN A 261 19.30 -17.08 17.30
C GLN A 261 20.40 -16.40 16.47
N ASN A 262 20.88 -15.25 16.95
CA ASN A 262 21.89 -14.41 16.32
C ASN A 262 21.49 -13.87 14.93
N ALA A 263 20.19 -13.73 14.66
CA ALA A 263 19.72 -13.06 13.45
C ALA A 263 20.21 -11.61 13.40
N THR A 264 20.85 -11.24 12.30
CA THR A 264 21.38 -9.89 12.09
C THR A 264 20.37 -8.95 11.43
N THR A 265 19.38 -9.51 10.72
CA THR A 265 18.29 -8.76 10.10
C THR A 265 17.01 -9.61 10.05
N PRO A 266 15.82 -9.02 10.25
CA PRO A 266 15.59 -7.63 10.68
C PRO A 266 15.85 -7.44 12.20
N ARG A 267 16.42 -6.29 12.57
CA ARG A 267 16.69 -5.88 13.97
C ARG A 267 16.34 -4.41 14.12
N GLY A 268 15.29 -4.08 14.90
CA GLY A 268 14.71 -2.73 14.91
C GLY A 268 14.03 -2.36 13.58
N GLY A 269 13.73 -3.36 12.74
CA GLY A 269 13.22 -3.19 11.39
C GLY A 269 11.71 -2.99 11.34
N TYR A 270 11.26 -2.50 10.19
CA TYR A 270 9.85 -2.34 9.85
C TYR A 270 9.54 -3.23 8.64
N VAL A 271 8.66 -4.20 8.83
CA VAL A 271 8.52 -5.34 7.92
C VAL A 271 7.11 -5.39 7.36
N TRP A 272 6.99 -5.64 6.06
CA TRP A 272 5.71 -5.80 5.37
C TRP A 272 5.17 -7.24 5.50
N HIS A 273 3.90 -7.44 5.16
CA HIS A 273 3.20 -8.72 5.33
C HIS A 273 3.83 -9.88 4.53
N ASP A 274 4.54 -9.56 3.46
CA ASP A 274 5.28 -10.48 2.60
C ASP A 274 6.73 -10.72 3.08
N LYS A 275 7.07 -10.26 4.29
CA LYS A 275 8.41 -10.32 4.92
C LYS A 275 9.44 -9.36 4.33
N THR A 276 9.03 -8.45 3.44
CA THR A 276 9.94 -7.40 2.94
C THR A 276 10.34 -6.45 4.06
N VAL A 277 11.64 -6.22 4.25
CA VAL A 277 12.15 -5.21 5.19
C VAL A 277 12.15 -3.85 4.51
N VAL A 278 11.44 -2.88 5.09
CA VAL A 278 11.24 -1.54 4.53
C VAL A 278 12.04 -0.52 5.34
N ASP A 279 12.70 0.41 4.65
CA ASP A 279 13.22 1.62 5.30
C ASP A 279 12.03 2.47 5.75
N TRP A 280 11.70 2.40 7.03
CA TRP A 280 10.58 3.12 7.64
C TRP A 280 10.59 4.63 7.43
N ALA A 281 11.78 5.25 7.33
CA ALA A 281 11.93 6.70 7.30
C ALA A 281 12.03 7.26 5.87
N ASN A 282 12.86 6.63 5.04
CA ASN A 282 13.24 7.14 3.72
C ASN A 282 12.91 6.18 2.58
N GLY A 283 12.43 4.97 2.86
CA GLY A 283 12.05 4.04 1.82
C GLY A 283 11.01 4.67 0.89
N PRO A 284 10.95 4.31 -0.39
CA PRO A 284 9.75 4.61 -1.12
C PRO A 284 8.62 3.82 -0.44
N ALA A 285 7.47 4.45 -0.16
CA ALA A 285 6.25 3.70 -0.42
C ALA A 285 6.28 3.51 -1.94
N PRO A 286 6.58 2.31 -2.46
CA PRO A 286 6.84 2.17 -3.88
C PRO A 286 5.60 2.60 -4.66
N GLY A 287 5.75 3.40 -5.71
CA GLY A 287 4.59 3.65 -6.59
C GLY A 287 4.14 2.35 -7.23
N ILE A 288 2.92 2.31 -7.77
CA ILE A 288 2.40 1.13 -8.49
C ILE A 288 3.39 0.65 -9.55
N GLY A 289 4.05 1.56 -10.29
CA GLY A 289 5.08 1.20 -11.28
C GLY A 289 6.25 0.40 -10.72
N PHE A 290 6.73 0.70 -9.50
CA PHE A 290 7.78 -0.08 -8.85
C PHE A 290 7.27 -1.48 -8.50
N ALA A 291 6.06 -1.58 -7.95
CA ALA A 291 5.45 -2.86 -7.59
C ALA A 291 5.18 -3.74 -8.82
N ILE A 292 4.78 -3.15 -9.95
CA ILE A 292 4.65 -3.86 -11.23
C ILE A 292 5.99 -4.42 -11.68
N VAL A 293 7.07 -3.60 -11.68
CA VAL A 293 8.42 -4.07 -12.03
C VAL A 293 8.85 -5.20 -11.09
N ARG A 294 8.65 -5.04 -9.79
CA ARG A 294 8.93 -6.07 -8.78
C ARG A 294 8.22 -7.39 -9.10
N ALA A 295 6.93 -7.32 -9.38
CA ALA A 295 6.11 -8.49 -9.66
C ALA A 295 6.49 -9.15 -11.00
N LEU A 296 6.85 -8.36 -12.02
CA LEU A 296 7.35 -8.86 -13.30
C LEU A 296 8.72 -9.53 -13.14
N CYS A 297 9.66 -8.96 -12.39
CA CYS A 297 10.95 -9.61 -12.14
C CYS A 297 10.82 -10.98 -11.46
N LYS A 298 9.71 -11.24 -10.75
CA LYS A 298 9.44 -12.52 -10.09
C LYS A 298 8.78 -13.55 -11.02
N GLN A 299 8.14 -13.12 -12.10
CA GLN A 299 7.19 -13.96 -12.87
C GLN A 299 7.45 -13.97 -14.39
N PHE A 300 8.07 -12.93 -14.94
CA PHE A 300 8.39 -12.82 -16.35
C PHE A 300 9.78 -13.40 -16.61
N ASP A 301 9.86 -14.34 -17.56
CA ASP A 301 11.12 -14.91 -18.02
C ASP A 301 11.74 -14.03 -19.10
N GLY A 302 12.39 -12.96 -18.68
CA GLY A 302 13.03 -12.02 -19.59
C GLY A 302 13.54 -10.76 -18.90
N ASP A 303 14.07 -9.84 -19.71
CA ASP A 303 14.59 -8.58 -19.21
C ASP A 303 13.46 -7.61 -18.87
N VAL A 304 13.38 -7.22 -17.59
CA VAL A 304 12.42 -6.23 -17.11
C VAL A 304 13.12 -4.88 -16.95
N TYR A 305 12.61 -3.86 -17.64
CA TYR A 305 13.11 -2.49 -17.53
C TYR A 305 12.24 -1.64 -16.61
N LEU A 306 12.85 -1.04 -15.59
CA LEU A 306 12.29 0.09 -14.88
C LEU A 306 12.66 1.37 -15.63
N THR A 307 11.65 2.15 -15.99
CA THR A 307 11.84 3.43 -16.68
C THR A 307 11.43 4.61 -15.83
N SER A 308 12.21 5.68 -15.89
CA SER A 308 11.92 6.95 -15.20
C SER A 308 12.49 8.13 -15.98
N ARG A 309 11.81 9.28 -15.92
CA ARG A 309 12.37 10.56 -16.41
C ARG A 309 13.46 11.12 -15.49
N ASP A 310 13.45 10.69 -14.22
CA ASP A 310 14.44 11.04 -13.20
C ASP A 310 15.40 9.85 -13.05
N GLU A 311 16.65 10.06 -13.47
CA GLU A 311 17.70 9.04 -13.43
C GLU A 311 18.04 8.62 -12.00
N GLY A 312 18.18 9.58 -11.08
CA GLY A 312 18.54 9.30 -9.69
C GLY A 312 17.50 8.41 -9.00
N ARG A 313 16.22 8.79 -9.09
CA ARG A 313 15.11 7.98 -8.55
C ARG A 313 15.02 6.61 -9.22
N GLY A 314 15.28 6.55 -10.53
CA GLY A 314 15.23 5.30 -11.28
C GLY A 314 16.33 4.31 -10.88
N VAL A 315 17.56 4.80 -10.73
CA VAL A 315 18.70 4.00 -10.26
C VAL A 315 18.48 3.53 -8.82
N GLU A 316 18.02 4.41 -7.93
CA GLU A 316 17.71 4.04 -6.55
C GLU A 316 16.64 2.94 -6.48
N ALA A 317 15.58 3.06 -7.28
CA ALA A 317 14.52 2.06 -7.37
C ALA A 317 15.06 0.68 -7.85
N VAL A 318 15.95 0.66 -8.84
CA VAL A 318 16.57 -0.59 -9.30
C VAL A 318 17.45 -1.21 -8.21
N GLU A 319 18.22 -0.41 -7.47
CA GLU A 319 19.06 -0.93 -6.38
C GLU A 319 18.24 -1.50 -5.22
N LEU A 320 17.06 -0.92 -4.93
CA LEU A 320 16.13 -1.51 -3.95
C LEU A 320 15.64 -2.88 -4.39
N LEU A 321 15.27 -3.05 -5.66
CA LEU A 321 14.84 -4.34 -6.18
C LEU A 321 15.98 -5.37 -6.21
N LYS A 322 17.22 -4.94 -6.50
CA LYS A 322 18.39 -5.80 -6.41
C LYS A 322 18.66 -6.32 -5.00
N LYS A 323 18.41 -5.51 -3.97
CA LYS A 323 18.50 -5.97 -2.57
C LYS A 323 17.46 -7.05 -2.24
N GLU A 324 16.35 -7.11 -2.98
CA GLU A 324 15.37 -8.21 -2.89
C GLU A 324 15.78 -9.48 -3.68
N GLY A 325 16.97 -9.49 -4.31
CA GLY A 325 17.43 -10.59 -5.16
C GLY A 325 16.85 -10.57 -6.58
N LEU A 326 16.21 -9.47 -6.98
CA LEU A 326 15.68 -9.28 -8.33
C LEU A 326 16.71 -8.60 -9.23
N ASN A 327 16.54 -8.65 -10.55
CA ASN A 327 17.51 -8.05 -11.47
C ASN A 327 16.86 -7.18 -12.56
N PRO A 328 16.09 -6.12 -12.20
CA PRO A 328 15.59 -5.18 -13.19
C PRO A 328 16.74 -4.36 -13.79
N LYS A 329 16.56 -3.99 -15.05
CA LYS A 329 17.42 -3.03 -15.76
C LYS A 329 16.82 -1.63 -15.64
N PHE A 330 17.66 -0.60 -15.68
CA PHE A 330 17.20 0.79 -15.73
C PHE A 330 17.31 1.34 -17.16
N SER A 331 16.35 2.17 -17.57
CA SER A 331 16.50 3.04 -18.73
C SER A 331 15.80 4.38 -18.50
N ILE A 332 16.47 5.48 -18.86
CA ILE A 332 15.86 6.80 -18.78
C ILE A 332 14.81 6.97 -19.88
N LEU A 333 13.62 7.42 -19.50
CA LEU A 333 12.52 7.67 -20.43
C LEU A 333 11.60 8.76 -19.90
N ASP A 334 11.50 9.86 -20.64
CA ASP A 334 10.44 10.84 -20.51
C ASP A 334 9.48 10.74 -21.70
N ILE A 335 8.29 10.21 -21.48
CA ILE A 335 7.27 10.07 -22.52
C ILE A 335 6.73 11.44 -23.01
N ASN A 336 6.99 12.54 -22.30
CA ASN A 336 6.62 13.87 -22.77
C ASN A 336 7.65 14.45 -23.75
N SER A 337 8.76 13.76 -24.01
CA SER A 337 9.84 14.21 -24.89
C SER A 337 9.98 13.28 -26.09
N SER A 338 9.62 13.76 -27.27
CA SER A 338 9.77 13.01 -28.53
C SER A 338 11.22 12.56 -28.77
N ALA A 339 12.19 13.38 -28.39
CA ALA A 339 13.61 13.03 -28.44
C ALA A 339 13.97 11.88 -27.47
N SER A 340 13.39 11.88 -26.26
CA SER A 340 13.57 10.77 -25.32
C SER A 340 12.91 9.49 -25.84
N ILE A 341 11.72 9.58 -26.41
CA ILE A 341 11.00 8.44 -27.02
C ILE A 341 11.82 7.83 -28.16
N ALA A 342 12.34 8.67 -29.06
CA ALA A 342 13.16 8.20 -30.19
C ALA A 342 14.42 7.46 -29.70
N LYS A 343 15.15 8.05 -28.74
CA LYS A 343 16.32 7.40 -28.13
C LYS A 343 15.98 6.07 -27.47
N PHE A 344 14.87 6.00 -26.75
CA PHE A 344 14.43 4.78 -26.09
C PHE A 344 14.03 3.70 -27.11
N LYS A 345 13.33 4.10 -28.18
CA LYS A 345 12.98 3.21 -29.31
C LYS A 345 14.24 2.62 -29.94
N ASP A 346 15.21 3.45 -30.31
CA ASP A 346 16.47 3.01 -30.91
C ASP A 346 17.24 2.08 -29.97
N PHE A 347 17.26 2.41 -28.68
CA PHE A 347 17.88 1.58 -27.64
C PHE A 347 17.23 0.19 -27.56
N ILE A 348 15.91 0.10 -27.48
CA ILE A 348 15.20 -1.18 -27.40
C ILE A 348 15.39 -1.97 -28.69
N GLN A 349 15.23 -1.33 -29.86
CA GLN A 349 15.42 -1.99 -31.15
C GLN A 349 16.84 -2.55 -31.31
N THR A 350 17.85 -1.84 -30.82
CA THR A 350 19.25 -2.29 -30.87
C THR A 350 19.54 -3.40 -29.87
N THR A 351 18.96 -3.34 -28.67
CA THR A 351 19.32 -4.23 -27.56
C THR A 351 18.52 -5.53 -27.58
N HIS A 352 17.22 -5.46 -27.92
CA HIS A 352 16.27 -6.58 -27.86
C HIS A 352 15.59 -6.89 -29.19
N GLY A 353 15.61 -5.94 -30.13
CA GLY A 353 14.89 -6.03 -31.40
C GLY A 353 13.41 -5.71 -31.23
N GLU A 354 12.71 -6.44 -30.36
CA GLU A 354 11.26 -6.37 -30.16
C GLU A 354 10.86 -6.37 -28.69
N ILE A 355 9.58 -6.15 -28.41
CA ILE A 355 8.98 -6.04 -27.07
C ILE A 355 7.84 -7.05 -26.91
N ASP A 356 7.91 -7.85 -25.85
CA ASP A 356 6.86 -8.82 -25.48
C ASP A 356 5.80 -8.19 -24.57
N VAL A 357 6.21 -7.32 -23.65
CA VAL A 357 5.33 -6.72 -22.65
C VAL A 357 5.57 -5.22 -22.57
N LEU A 358 4.49 -4.43 -22.63
CA LEU A 358 4.50 -2.99 -22.42
C LEU A 358 3.48 -2.59 -21.36
N VAL A 359 3.92 -1.92 -20.29
CA VAL A 359 3.04 -1.37 -19.26
C VAL A 359 3.12 0.15 -19.22
N ASN A 360 2.10 0.82 -19.73
CA ASN A 360 1.96 2.27 -19.74
C ASN A 360 1.42 2.76 -18.38
N ASN A 361 2.33 2.96 -17.42
CA ASN A 361 2.02 3.41 -16.06
C ASN A 361 2.20 4.93 -15.84
N ALA A 362 3.02 5.60 -16.64
CA ALA A 362 3.33 7.01 -16.44
C ALA A 362 2.05 7.87 -16.39
N GLY A 363 1.97 8.73 -15.38
CA GLY A 363 0.82 9.61 -15.23
C GLY A 363 0.96 10.56 -14.05
N ILE A 364 0.15 11.60 -14.09
CA ILE A 364 0.11 12.68 -13.10
C ILE A 364 -1.35 13.01 -12.73
N ALA A 365 -1.52 13.58 -11.56
CA ALA A 365 -2.77 14.17 -11.10
C ALA A 365 -2.43 15.37 -10.21
N PHE A 366 -3.17 16.46 -10.35
CA PHE A 366 -3.08 17.58 -9.41
C PHE A 366 -3.73 17.18 -8.08
N LYS A 367 -3.16 17.63 -6.96
CA LYS A 367 -3.73 17.43 -5.63
C LYS A 367 -4.97 18.33 -5.47
N ASN A 368 -5.90 17.98 -4.59
CA ASN A 368 -7.13 18.76 -4.38
C ASN A 368 -6.88 20.22 -3.94
N ASN A 369 -5.71 20.52 -3.39
CA ASN A 369 -5.28 21.84 -2.96
C ASN A 369 -4.33 22.53 -3.98
N ALA A 370 -4.23 22.02 -5.20
CA ALA A 370 -3.51 22.66 -6.28
C ALA A 370 -4.02 24.09 -6.51
N THR A 371 -3.11 25.04 -6.67
CA THR A 371 -3.42 26.47 -6.86
C THR A 371 -3.39 26.88 -8.32
N GLU A 372 -2.90 26.00 -9.20
CA GLU A 372 -2.84 26.22 -10.64
C GLU A 372 -4.25 26.38 -11.22
N PRO A 373 -4.46 27.31 -12.15
CA PRO A 373 -5.74 27.44 -12.84
C PRO A 373 -6.18 26.12 -13.50
N PHE A 374 -7.49 25.84 -13.49
CA PHE A 374 -8.02 24.56 -13.99
C PHE A 374 -7.59 24.23 -15.44
N HIS A 375 -7.44 25.25 -16.30
CA HIS A 375 -6.97 25.03 -17.67
C HIS A 375 -5.52 24.56 -17.76
N VAL A 376 -4.65 25.05 -16.86
CA VAL A 376 -3.26 24.55 -16.74
C VAL A 376 -3.29 23.12 -16.24
N GLN A 377 -4.14 22.81 -15.26
CA GLN A 377 -4.30 21.43 -14.78
C GLN A 377 -4.79 20.50 -15.89
N ALA A 378 -5.74 20.96 -16.72
CA ALA A 378 -6.27 20.23 -17.86
C ALA A 378 -5.22 19.95 -18.92
N GLU A 379 -4.45 20.97 -19.33
CA GLU A 379 -3.37 20.86 -20.31
C GLU A 379 -2.29 19.90 -19.84
N VAL A 380 -1.76 20.10 -18.63
CA VAL A 380 -0.65 19.30 -18.09
C VAL A 380 -1.08 17.85 -17.87
N THR A 381 -2.25 17.61 -17.26
CA THR A 381 -2.74 16.25 -16.98
C THR A 381 -3.01 15.47 -18.25
N ASN A 382 -3.70 16.04 -19.24
CA ASN A 382 -4.02 15.35 -20.50
C ASN A 382 -2.80 15.23 -21.40
N GLY A 383 -1.88 16.20 -21.36
CA GLY A 383 -0.59 16.15 -22.04
C GLY A 383 0.20 14.90 -21.67
N THR A 384 0.35 14.62 -20.37
CA THR A 384 1.08 13.42 -19.92
C THR A 384 0.24 12.15 -19.99
N ASN A 385 -0.96 12.14 -19.39
CA ASN A 385 -1.71 10.90 -19.19
C ASN A 385 -2.29 10.33 -20.48
N TYR A 386 -2.59 11.19 -21.47
CA TYR A 386 -3.21 10.78 -22.72
C TYR A 386 -2.28 11.01 -23.93
N PHE A 387 -1.91 12.26 -24.25
CA PHE A 387 -1.16 12.56 -25.48
C PHE A 387 0.22 11.91 -25.51
N ALA A 388 1.02 12.08 -24.46
CA ALA A 388 2.33 11.45 -24.34
C ALA A 388 2.25 9.92 -24.36
N THR A 389 1.22 9.33 -23.73
CA THR A 389 1.01 7.88 -23.74
C THR A 389 0.65 7.37 -25.15
N ARG A 390 -0.26 8.07 -25.85
CA ARG A 390 -0.63 7.79 -27.25
C ARG A 390 0.60 7.87 -28.16
N ASP A 391 1.38 8.94 -28.05
CA ASP A 391 2.52 9.20 -28.92
C ASP A 391 3.65 8.20 -28.68
N PHE A 392 3.91 7.87 -27.41
CA PHE A 392 4.83 6.80 -27.05
C PHE A 392 4.39 5.45 -27.61
N CYS A 393 3.10 5.08 -27.45
CA CYS A 393 2.55 3.87 -28.04
C CYS A 393 2.76 3.84 -29.56
N ASN A 394 2.36 4.90 -30.27
CA ASN A 394 2.49 4.97 -31.72
C ASN A 394 3.96 4.84 -32.18
N ALA A 395 4.91 5.37 -31.41
CA ALA A 395 6.33 5.22 -31.72
C ALA A 395 6.87 3.79 -31.50
N ILE A 396 6.40 3.11 -30.44
CA ILE A 396 6.92 1.83 -29.97
C ILE A 396 6.19 0.62 -30.54
N PHE A 397 4.92 0.74 -30.91
CA PHE A 397 4.10 -0.35 -31.44
C PHE A 397 4.69 -1.11 -32.64
N PRO A 398 5.47 -0.47 -33.54
CA PRO A 398 6.19 -1.19 -34.58
C PRO A 398 7.22 -2.22 -34.07
N LEU A 399 7.64 -2.14 -32.80
CA LEU A 399 8.57 -3.09 -32.16
C LEU A 399 7.85 -4.19 -31.37
N LEU A 400 6.52 -4.25 -31.34
CA LEU A 400 5.82 -5.30 -30.59
C LEU A 400 5.92 -6.65 -31.31
N ARG A 401 6.25 -7.69 -30.54
CA ARG A 401 6.18 -9.08 -31.00
C ARG A 401 4.74 -9.48 -31.36
N PRO A 402 4.57 -10.52 -32.21
CA PRO A 402 3.25 -11.04 -32.56
C PRO A 402 2.37 -11.45 -31.37
N HIS A 403 2.94 -11.79 -30.21
CA HIS A 403 2.18 -12.20 -29.02
C HIS A 403 2.21 -11.14 -27.89
N ALA A 404 2.48 -9.88 -28.21
CA ALA A 404 2.74 -8.89 -27.17
C ALA A 404 1.53 -8.59 -26.27
N ARG A 405 1.80 -8.19 -25.02
CA ARG A 405 0.81 -7.74 -24.03
C ARG A 405 1.03 -6.26 -23.71
N VAL A 406 0.02 -5.44 -23.97
CA VAL A 406 0.04 -4.01 -23.66
C VAL A 406 -0.98 -3.70 -22.56
N VAL A 407 -0.52 -3.05 -21.50
CA VAL A 407 -1.34 -2.69 -20.34
C VAL A 407 -1.32 -1.17 -20.16
N ASN A 408 -2.48 -0.55 -20.33
CA ASN A 408 -2.66 0.88 -20.06
C ASN A 408 -3.21 1.07 -18.63
N ILE A 409 -2.45 1.73 -17.75
CA ILE A 409 -2.93 2.02 -16.40
C ILE A 409 -3.98 3.13 -16.45
N SER A 410 -5.24 2.75 -16.26
CA SER A 410 -6.38 3.64 -16.13
C SER A 410 -6.68 3.92 -14.65
N SER A 411 -7.95 4.14 -14.31
CA SER A 411 -8.45 4.45 -12.97
C SER A 411 -9.96 4.22 -12.95
N VAL A 412 -10.61 4.15 -11.79
CA VAL A 412 -12.08 4.33 -11.66
C VAL A 412 -12.56 5.63 -12.34
N CYS A 413 -11.68 6.61 -12.50
CA CYS A 413 -11.94 7.82 -13.27
C CYS A 413 -12.03 7.59 -14.79
N GLY A 414 -11.72 6.38 -15.26
CA GLY A 414 -11.77 5.97 -16.67
C GLY A 414 -13.09 5.34 -17.12
N PHE A 415 -14.07 5.16 -16.22
CA PHE A 415 -15.42 4.80 -16.65
C PHE A 415 -16.06 5.90 -17.49
N LEU A 416 -16.80 5.52 -18.52
CA LEU A 416 -17.47 6.46 -19.42
C LEU A 416 -18.38 7.44 -18.69
N LYS A 417 -19.10 6.96 -17.67
CA LYS A 417 -19.94 7.78 -16.78
C LYS A 417 -19.21 8.92 -16.05
N LYS A 418 -17.88 8.98 -16.11
CA LYS A 418 -17.06 10.08 -15.57
C LYS A 418 -16.98 11.28 -16.50
N ILE A 419 -17.48 11.16 -17.73
CA ILE A 419 -17.87 12.30 -18.57
C ILE A 419 -19.26 12.76 -18.12
N ASN A 420 -19.29 13.50 -17.02
CA ASN A 420 -20.53 13.87 -16.31
C ASN A 420 -20.72 15.39 -16.20
N GLY A 421 -20.42 16.11 -17.30
CA GLY A 421 -20.82 17.51 -17.42
C GLY A 421 -22.33 17.68 -17.58
N LYS A 422 -22.74 18.87 -18.02
CA LYS A 422 -24.15 19.21 -18.22
C LYS A 422 -24.83 18.25 -19.21
N GLU A 423 -26.06 17.85 -18.88
CA GLU A 423 -26.94 17.11 -19.78
C GLU A 423 -27.77 18.08 -20.65
N PRO A 424 -28.04 17.73 -21.93
CA PRO A 424 -27.78 16.44 -22.57
C PRO A 424 -26.37 16.25 -23.18
N GLU A 425 -25.52 17.28 -23.17
CA GLU A 425 -24.23 17.29 -23.86
C GLU A 425 -23.29 16.16 -23.38
N SER A 426 -23.29 15.87 -22.09
CA SER A 426 -22.49 14.79 -21.51
C SER A 426 -22.88 13.41 -22.03
N LEU A 427 -24.17 13.13 -22.22
CA LEU A 427 -24.65 11.85 -22.78
C LEU A 427 -24.23 11.69 -24.25
N GLU A 428 -24.28 12.76 -25.02
CA GLU A 428 -23.80 12.75 -26.41
C GLU A 428 -22.28 12.60 -26.50
N LEU A 429 -21.52 13.19 -25.58
CA LEU A 429 -20.08 12.96 -25.48
C LEU A 429 -19.78 11.51 -25.09
N GLN A 430 -20.50 10.94 -24.13
CA GLN A 430 -20.32 9.53 -23.74
C GLN A 430 -20.48 8.60 -24.94
N LYS A 431 -21.54 8.80 -25.75
CA LYS A 431 -21.72 8.03 -27.00
C LYS A 431 -20.54 8.17 -27.96
N LYS A 432 -19.94 9.36 -28.08
CA LYS A 432 -18.77 9.60 -28.94
C LYS A 432 -17.51 8.91 -28.42
N PHE A 433 -17.23 8.98 -27.12
CA PHE A 433 -16.11 8.26 -26.50
C PHE A 433 -16.25 6.74 -26.64
N ALA A 434 -17.48 6.22 -26.65
CA ALA A 434 -17.78 4.80 -26.81
C ALA A 434 -18.03 4.34 -28.26
N ASP A 435 -17.92 5.24 -29.25
CA ASP A 435 -18.19 4.87 -30.63
C ASP A 435 -17.20 3.77 -31.07
N PRO A 436 -17.68 2.59 -31.50
CA PRO A 436 -16.81 1.49 -31.93
C PRO A 436 -15.96 1.84 -33.16
N LYS A 437 -16.27 2.92 -33.87
CA LYS A 437 -15.52 3.44 -35.02
C LYS A 437 -14.64 4.64 -34.68
N LEU A 438 -14.64 5.12 -33.43
CA LEU A 438 -13.85 6.27 -33.00
C LEU A 438 -12.38 6.09 -33.39
N THR A 439 -11.79 7.09 -34.04
CA THR A 439 -10.37 7.11 -34.40
C THR A 439 -9.51 7.78 -33.33
N GLN A 440 -8.19 7.55 -33.34
CA GLN A 440 -7.28 8.26 -32.44
C GLN A 440 -7.34 9.78 -32.63
N ASP A 441 -7.47 10.25 -33.87
CA ASP A 441 -7.54 11.68 -34.21
C ASP A 441 -8.82 12.33 -33.68
N GLU A 442 -9.98 11.66 -33.80
CA GLU A 442 -11.24 12.15 -33.25
C GLU A 442 -11.20 12.20 -31.72
N LEU A 443 -10.67 11.15 -31.07
CA LEU A 443 -10.46 11.13 -29.62
C LEU A 443 -9.56 12.28 -29.17
N SER A 444 -8.46 12.50 -29.90
CA SER A 444 -7.53 13.60 -29.66
C SER A 444 -8.19 14.97 -29.84
N GLY A 445 -9.05 15.11 -30.85
CA GLY A 445 -9.85 16.30 -31.08
C GLY A 445 -10.81 16.58 -29.92
N MET A 446 -11.45 15.55 -29.34
CA MET A 446 -12.30 15.69 -28.16
C MET A 446 -11.51 16.15 -26.92
N VAL A 447 -10.33 15.58 -26.67
CA VAL A 447 -9.48 15.97 -25.54
C VAL A 447 -8.93 17.40 -25.72
N ASN A 448 -8.51 17.78 -26.93
CA ASN A 448 -8.11 19.16 -27.23
C ASN A 448 -9.28 20.14 -27.05
N LYS A 449 -10.48 19.79 -27.49
CA LYS A 449 -11.68 20.61 -27.29
C LYS A 449 -11.96 20.81 -25.81
N PHE A 450 -11.81 19.79 -24.97
CA PHE A 450 -11.91 19.94 -23.52
C PHE A 450 -10.91 20.98 -22.99
N ILE A 451 -9.62 20.83 -23.32
CA ILE A 451 -8.55 21.76 -22.89
C ILE A 451 -8.88 23.20 -23.31
N GLU A 452 -9.28 23.43 -24.57
CA GLU A 452 -9.66 24.77 -25.03
C GLU A 452 -10.85 25.35 -24.26
N LEU A 453 -11.89 24.54 -24.01
CA LEU A 453 -13.06 25.00 -23.27
C LEU A 453 -12.74 25.35 -21.81
N THR A 454 -11.78 24.67 -21.18
CA THR A 454 -11.36 24.99 -19.81
C THR A 454 -10.76 26.38 -19.67
N LYS A 455 -10.15 26.94 -20.74
CA LYS A 455 -9.61 28.32 -20.74
C LYS A 455 -10.69 29.38 -20.54
N THR A 456 -11.92 29.06 -20.95
CA THR A 456 -13.10 29.94 -20.80
C THR A 456 -14.04 29.50 -19.67
N GLY A 457 -13.76 28.37 -19.01
CA GLY A 457 -14.61 27.78 -17.98
C GLY A 457 -15.90 27.13 -18.51
N ASN A 458 -16.09 27.04 -19.83
CA ASN A 458 -17.33 26.55 -20.43
C ASN A 458 -17.39 25.02 -20.57
N HIS A 459 -16.31 24.28 -20.29
CA HIS A 459 -16.22 22.84 -20.53
C HIS A 459 -17.40 22.04 -19.95
N PHE A 460 -17.91 22.45 -18.78
CA PHE A 460 -19.05 21.80 -18.13
C PHE A 460 -20.35 21.92 -18.95
N GLU A 461 -20.63 23.09 -19.51
CA GLU A 461 -21.79 23.34 -20.37
C GLU A 461 -21.74 22.54 -21.67
N TYR A 462 -20.55 22.13 -22.09
CA TYR A 462 -20.33 21.28 -23.25
C TYR A 462 -20.20 19.79 -22.90
N GLY A 463 -20.61 19.39 -21.69
CA GLY A 463 -20.72 17.99 -21.27
C GLY A 463 -19.47 17.39 -20.63
N PHE A 464 -18.35 18.13 -20.53
CA PHE A 464 -17.14 17.64 -19.89
C PHE A 464 -17.19 17.79 -18.36
N PRO A 465 -16.49 16.93 -17.59
CA PRO A 465 -16.45 17.02 -16.13
C PRO A 465 -15.55 18.16 -15.65
N ASN A 466 -15.74 18.60 -14.40
CA ASN A 466 -14.82 19.48 -13.67
C ASN A 466 -13.58 18.71 -13.14
N SER A 467 -13.04 17.79 -13.94
CA SER A 467 -11.88 16.97 -13.57
C SER A 467 -11.05 16.64 -14.81
N ALA A 468 -9.87 17.24 -14.89
CA ALA A 468 -8.88 16.93 -15.92
C ALA A 468 -8.48 15.45 -15.92
N TYR A 469 -8.35 14.87 -14.73
CA TYR A 469 -7.96 13.47 -14.56
C TYR A 469 -9.06 12.51 -15.06
N ASN A 470 -10.34 12.83 -14.87
CA ASN A 470 -11.45 12.04 -15.44
C ASN A 470 -11.35 12.00 -16.96
N VAL A 471 -11.25 13.16 -17.62
CA VAL A 471 -11.13 13.20 -19.10
C VAL A 471 -9.91 12.40 -19.55
N SER A 472 -8.76 12.56 -18.89
CA SER A 472 -7.55 11.84 -19.27
C SER A 472 -7.69 10.31 -19.15
N LYS A 473 -8.37 9.81 -18.11
CA LYS A 473 -8.51 8.37 -17.87
C LYS A 473 -9.61 7.74 -18.71
N VAL A 474 -10.69 8.47 -19.00
CA VAL A 474 -11.69 8.04 -20.00
C VAL A 474 -11.05 7.97 -21.38
N ALA A 475 -10.21 8.95 -21.73
CA ALA A 475 -9.49 8.94 -23.00
C ALA A 475 -8.51 7.77 -23.09
N VAL A 476 -7.79 7.42 -22.03
CA VAL A 476 -6.94 6.20 -21.98
C VAL A 476 -7.77 4.92 -22.18
N SER A 477 -8.92 4.80 -21.51
CA SER A 477 -9.80 3.63 -21.67
C SER A 477 -10.39 3.52 -23.09
N SER A 478 -10.72 4.65 -23.71
CA SER A 478 -11.15 4.70 -25.12
C SER A 478 -9.99 4.36 -26.07
N LEU A 479 -8.79 4.90 -25.81
CA LEU A 479 -7.57 4.64 -26.56
C LEU A 479 -7.23 3.15 -26.57
N THR A 480 -7.34 2.45 -25.44
CA THR A 480 -7.14 0.99 -25.36
C THR A 480 -8.01 0.24 -26.37
N LYS A 481 -9.30 0.60 -26.50
CA LYS A 481 -10.21 -0.04 -27.44
C LYS A 481 -9.83 0.25 -28.89
N ILE A 482 -9.44 1.49 -29.16
CA ILE A 482 -8.94 1.91 -30.48
C ILE A 482 -7.68 1.11 -30.86
N GLN A 483 -6.71 1.03 -29.96
CA GLN A 483 -5.45 0.31 -30.16
C GLN A 483 -5.68 -1.18 -30.41
N GLN A 484 -6.54 -1.84 -29.61
CA GLN A 484 -6.87 -3.25 -29.84
C GLN A 484 -7.48 -3.45 -31.23
N ARG A 485 -8.48 -2.64 -31.61
CA ARG A 485 -9.13 -2.72 -32.92
C ARG A 485 -8.14 -2.49 -34.06
N GLU A 486 -7.22 -1.54 -33.90
CA GLU A 486 -6.18 -1.26 -34.88
C GLU A 486 -5.25 -2.45 -35.08
N PHE A 487 -4.84 -3.16 -34.01
CA PHE A 487 -4.08 -4.40 -34.14
C PHE A 487 -4.89 -5.51 -34.80
N ASP A 488 -6.13 -5.72 -34.38
CA ASP A 488 -7.01 -6.75 -34.96
C ASP A 488 -7.23 -6.52 -36.48
N THR A 489 -7.16 -5.27 -36.94
CA THR A 489 -7.34 -4.91 -38.36
C THR A 489 -6.01 -4.92 -39.15
N SER A 490 -4.94 -4.35 -38.58
CA SER A 490 -3.67 -4.13 -39.28
C SER A 490 -2.69 -5.31 -39.17
N ARG A 491 -2.81 -6.11 -38.11
CA ARG A 491 -1.97 -7.29 -37.83
C ARG A 491 -2.86 -8.49 -37.43
N PRO A 492 -3.82 -8.93 -38.28
CA PRO A 492 -4.81 -9.94 -37.91
C PRO A 492 -4.25 -11.35 -37.63
N GLY A 493 -3.01 -11.63 -38.03
CA GLY A 493 -2.31 -12.89 -37.73
C GLY A 493 -1.56 -12.88 -36.39
N ASP A 494 -1.48 -11.71 -35.75
CA ASP A 494 -0.75 -11.54 -34.50
C ASP A 494 -1.72 -11.59 -33.31
N ASP A 495 -1.31 -12.25 -32.25
CA ASP A 495 -1.99 -12.26 -30.97
C ASP A 495 -1.54 -11.10 -30.06
N ILE A 496 -1.66 -9.87 -30.54
CA ILE A 496 -1.40 -8.68 -29.71
C ILE A 496 -2.65 -8.31 -28.92
N VAL A 497 -2.48 -8.20 -27.60
CA VAL A 497 -3.57 -7.91 -26.67
C VAL A 497 -3.28 -6.61 -25.93
N VAL A 498 -4.20 -5.65 -26.06
CA VAL A 498 -4.18 -4.36 -25.38
C VAL A 498 -5.35 -4.30 -24.41
N ASN A 499 -5.06 -4.07 -23.12
CA ASN A 499 -6.08 -3.90 -22.09
C ASN A 499 -5.81 -2.63 -21.28
N SER A 500 -6.86 -2.14 -20.62
CA SER A 500 -6.74 -1.09 -19.61
C SER A 500 -7.10 -1.64 -18.25
N VAL A 501 -6.48 -1.11 -17.20
CA VAL A 501 -6.69 -1.59 -15.84
C VAL A 501 -6.85 -0.46 -14.86
N HIS A 502 -7.81 -0.60 -13.97
CA HIS A 502 -7.88 0.18 -12.75
C HIS A 502 -7.15 -0.55 -11.61
N PRO A 503 -6.05 0.02 -11.07
CA PRO A 503 -5.26 -0.66 -10.04
C PRO A 503 -5.86 -0.58 -8.63
N GLY A 504 -7.08 -0.08 -8.46
CA GLY A 504 -7.68 0.13 -7.14
C GLY A 504 -7.26 1.47 -6.52
N TYR A 505 -7.72 1.73 -5.28
CA TYR A 505 -7.31 2.93 -4.56
C TYR A 505 -6.03 2.64 -3.76
N VAL A 506 -4.89 2.93 -4.38
CA VAL A 506 -3.57 2.49 -3.90
C VAL A 506 -2.86 3.59 -3.12
N ASP A 507 -2.27 3.22 -1.99
CA ASP A 507 -1.42 4.03 -1.10
C ASP A 507 -0.14 4.52 -1.81
N THR A 508 -0.30 5.60 -2.56
CA THR A 508 0.75 6.27 -3.32
C THR A 508 0.73 7.78 -3.08
N ASP A 509 1.79 8.49 -3.44
CA ASP A 509 1.78 9.97 -3.42
C ASP A 509 0.63 10.56 -4.27
N MET A 510 0.29 9.92 -5.41
CA MET A 510 -0.85 10.31 -6.24
C MET A 510 -2.18 10.25 -5.48
N SER A 511 -2.34 9.29 -4.57
CA SER A 511 -3.51 9.19 -3.68
C SER A 511 -3.40 10.08 -2.43
N SER A 512 -2.31 10.84 -2.26
CA SER A 512 -1.92 11.48 -1.00
C SER A 512 -1.84 10.48 0.16
N HIS A 513 -1.40 9.26 -0.12
CA HIS A 513 -1.30 8.15 0.82
C HIS A 513 -2.62 7.79 1.53
N LYS A 514 -3.76 7.93 0.85
CA LYS A 514 -5.09 7.64 1.39
C LYS A 514 -5.68 6.32 0.88
N GLY A 515 -5.03 5.67 -0.09
CA GLY A 515 -5.47 4.38 -0.61
C GLY A 515 -5.41 3.27 0.44
N PRO A 516 -6.44 2.40 0.58
CA PRO A 516 -6.39 1.22 1.43
C PRO A 516 -5.51 0.10 0.87
N LEU A 517 -5.30 0.06 -0.46
CA LEU A 517 -4.47 -0.97 -1.08
C LEU A 517 -2.99 -0.57 -1.03
N SER A 518 -2.13 -1.52 -0.72
CA SER A 518 -0.69 -1.39 -0.91
C SER A 518 -0.33 -1.33 -2.40
N PRO A 519 0.86 -0.80 -2.74
CA PRO A 519 1.38 -0.82 -4.10
C PRO A 519 1.39 -2.20 -4.78
N ASP A 520 1.71 -3.26 -4.03
CA ASP A 520 1.69 -4.63 -4.56
C ASP A 520 0.28 -5.10 -4.89
N GLU A 521 -0.69 -4.85 -4.00
CA GLU A 521 -2.09 -5.17 -4.25
C GLU A 521 -2.59 -4.45 -5.51
N GLY A 522 -2.17 -3.19 -5.70
CA GLY A 522 -2.48 -2.43 -6.91
C GLY A 522 -1.80 -2.92 -8.18
N ALA A 523 -0.66 -3.62 -8.07
CA ALA A 523 0.07 -4.17 -9.20
C ALA A 523 -0.53 -5.50 -9.71
N ILE A 524 -1.29 -6.22 -8.89
CA ILE A 524 -1.80 -7.58 -9.18
C ILE A 524 -2.46 -7.68 -10.57
N ALA A 525 -3.44 -6.83 -10.86
CA ALA A 525 -4.18 -6.91 -12.12
C ALA A 525 -3.34 -6.47 -13.33
N ALA A 526 -2.48 -5.47 -13.15
CA ALA A 526 -1.59 -5.01 -14.21
C ALA A 526 -0.56 -6.08 -14.58
N THR A 527 0.04 -6.75 -13.60
CA THR A 527 0.97 -7.86 -13.81
C THR A 527 0.26 -9.07 -14.42
N TRP A 528 -0.96 -9.39 -13.99
CA TRP A 528 -1.75 -10.46 -14.59
C TRP A 528 -2.03 -10.20 -16.08
N LEU A 529 -2.43 -8.98 -16.44
CA LEU A 529 -2.64 -8.60 -17.85
C LEU A 529 -1.36 -8.68 -18.68
N ALA A 530 -0.24 -8.26 -18.09
CA ALA A 530 1.08 -8.29 -18.72
C ALA A 530 1.56 -9.73 -18.99
N LEU A 531 1.04 -10.73 -18.28
CA LEU A 531 1.44 -12.14 -18.36
C LEU A 531 0.31 -13.04 -18.89
N LEU A 532 -0.68 -12.47 -19.57
CA LEU A 532 -1.74 -13.27 -20.18
C LEU A 532 -1.13 -14.26 -21.19
N PRO A 533 -1.58 -15.52 -21.19
CA PRO A 533 -1.09 -16.51 -22.13
C PRO A 533 -1.46 -16.14 -23.57
N GLU A 534 -0.81 -16.77 -24.55
CA GLU A 534 -1.16 -16.64 -25.96
C GLU A 534 -2.61 -17.09 -26.25
N ASN A 535 -3.21 -16.48 -27.27
CA ASN A 535 -4.53 -16.76 -27.81
C ASN A 535 -5.68 -16.58 -26.82
N VAL A 536 -5.54 -15.63 -25.88
CA VAL A 536 -6.64 -15.26 -24.98
C VAL A 536 -7.80 -14.63 -25.75
N THR A 537 -9.01 -15.10 -25.46
CA THR A 537 -10.24 -14.52 -26.01
C THR A 537 -10.77 -13.38 -25.14
N THR A 538 -10.49 -13.40 -23.83
CA THR A 538 -10.83 -12.33 -22.89
C THR A 538 -9.82 -12.30 -21.73
N PRO A 539 -9.39 -11.12 -21.25
CA PRO A 539 -9.72 -9.79 -21.77
C PRO A 539 -8.90 -9.42 -23.02
N ARG A 540 -9.57 -8.81 -24.02
CA ARG A 540 -8.97 -8.28 -25.26
C ARG A 540 -9.65 -6.96 -25.60
N GLY A 541 -8.93 -5.83 -25.52
CA GLY A 541 -9.55 -4.50 -25.58
C GLY A 541 -10.41 -4.18 -24.34
N GLY A 542 -10.20 -4.91 -23.25
CA GLY A 542 -11.01 -4.87 -22.03
C GLY A 542 -10.61 -3.76 -21.06
N TYR A 543 -11.52 -3.50 -20.12
CA TYR A 543 -11.29 -2.67 -18.95
C TYR A 543 -11.37 -3.56 -17.71
N VAL A 544 -10.27 -3.67 -16.97
CA VAL A 544 -10.09 -4.66 -15.90
C VAL A 544 -9.96 -3.97 -14.55
N TRP A 545 -10.55 -4.56 -13.54
CA TRP A 545 -10.49 -4.10 -12.15
C TRP A 545 -9.28 -4.67 -11.41
N HIS A 546 -8.93 -4.11 -10.25
CA HIS A 546 -7.74 -4.49 -9.50
C HIS A 546 -7.77 -5.95 -9.01
N ASP A 547 -8.95 -6.54 -8.91
CA ASP A 547 -9.20 -7.94 -8.55
C ASP A 547 -9.23 -8.89 -9.77
N LYS A 548 -8.81 -8.40 -10.96
CA LYS A 548 -8.80 -9.10 -12.26
C LYS A 548 -10.19 -9.29 -12.90
N THR A 549 -11.23 -8.69 -12.34
CA THR A 549 -12.57 -8.72 -12.97
C THR A 549 -12.58 -7.89 -14.25
N VAL A 550 -13.08 -8.45 -15.35
CA VAL A 550 -13.35 -7.68 -16.58
C VAL A 550 -14.69 -6.95 -16.41
N VAL A 551 -14.69 -5.64 -16.57
CA VAL A 551 -15.85 -4.78 -16.28
C VAL A 551 -16.30 -4.05 -17.54
N ASP A 552 -17.62 -3.85 -17.67
CA ASP A 552 -18.17 -2.92 -18.65
C ASP A 552 -17.83 -1.48 -18.26
N TRP A 553 -16.90 -0.88 -19.00
CA TRP A 553 -16.46 0.49 -18.78
C TRP A 553 -17.54 1.55 -19.08
N GLU A 554 -18.60 1.19 -19.83
CA GLU A 554 -19.70 2.10 -20.20
C GLU A 554 -20.71 2.16 -19.07
N ASN A 555 -21.26 1.00 -18.71
CA ASN A 555 -22.43 0.90 -17.83
C ASN A 555 -22.08 0.49 -16.40
N GLY A 556 -20.90 -0.07 -16.15
CA GLY A 556 -20.59 -0.72 -14.88
C GLY A 556 -21.39 -2.03 -14.69
N PRO A 557 -21.50 -2.56 -13.46
CA PRO A 557 -21.27 -1.87 -12.20
C PRO A 557 -19.79 -1.57 -11.97
N THR A 558 -19.50 -0.43 -11.34
CA THR A 558 -18.34 -0.39 -10.46
C THR A 558 -18.57 -1.48 -9.43
N PRO A 559 -17.65 -2.46 -9.22
CA PRO A 559 -17.77 -3.41 -8.13
C PRO A 559 -18.21 -2.68 -6.86
N SER A 560 -19.19 -3.24 -6.13
CA SER A 560 -20.12 -2.52 -5.25
C SER A 560 -19.51 -1.83 -4.01
N GLU A 561 -18.20 -1.58 -3.98
CA GLU A 561 -17.45 -1.11 -2.82
C GLU A 561 -16.35 -0.07 -3.11
N TYR A 562 -16.37 0.62 -4.26
CA TYR A 562 -15.40 1.68 -4.53
C TYR A 562 -15.73 3.04 -3.93
#